data_AF-A0A376DAK8-F1
#
_entry.id   AF-A0A376DAK8-F1
#
_cell.length_a   1.000
_cell.length_b   1.000
_cell.length_c   1.000
_cell.angle_alpha   90.00
_cell.angle_beta   90.00
_cell.angle_gamma   90.00
#
_symmetry.space_group_name_H-M   'P 1'
#
loop_
_entity.id
_entity.type
_entity.pdbx_description
1 polymer ?
#
loop_
_entity_poly.entity_id
_entity_poly.type
_entity_poly.pdbx_seq_one_letter_code
_entity_poly.pdbx_strand_id
1 'polypeptide(L)'
;MKRIRPYLSLGLLLLAGASSAASLTNNGQRISETLLLTADIDLSQSMLMPLAVISHTPSFQTIPWDGATRRFREMGIALRALSESNGQPLLLDILSDNYVCASVSPQANAQVAFSAINEGYRYSVEVAGRSVATLRSGGVTRHTFEAAQWQYSGALSGVERHKYLLDFFLKVTLPDIAQQLPEPRAAVTCDGQVVLMVSTPLAGPASTGP
;
A
#
# COMPACT_ATOMS: atom_id res chain seq x y z
N MET A 1 50.57 -7.81 42.35
CA MET A 1 49.33 -7.67 43.15
C MET A 1 48.78 -6.26 42.92
N LYS A 2 47.70 -6.09 42.12
CA LYS A 2 46.31 -5.75 42.57
C LYS A 2 46.26 -4.38 43.30
N ARG A 3 45.54 -3.31 42.93
CA ARG A 3 44.23 -3.07 42.25
C ARG A 3 44.22 -1.61 41.69
N ILE A 4 43.92 -1.35 40.41
CA ILE A 4 42.61 -1.02 39.79
C ILE A 4 41.77 -0.01 40.59
N ARG A 5 41.68 1.24 40.08
CA ARG A 5 40.60 2.20 40.32
C ARG A 5 39.44 1.90 39.36
N PRO A 6 38.19 2.09 39.80
CA PRO A 6 37.20 2.66 38.88
C PRO A 6 36.41 3.80 39.52
N TYR A 7 36.25 4.85 38.72
CA TYR A 7 35.25 5.90 38.89
C TYR A 7 33.88 5.27 38.64
N LEU A 8 33.03 5.20 39.68
CA LEU A 8 31.61 4.93 39.53
C LEU A 8 30.88 6.27 39.42
N SER A 9 30.77 6.78 38.19
CA SER A 9 29.73 7.75 37.85
C SER A 9 28.39 7.01 37.84
N LEU A 10 27.71 7.05 38.99
CA LEU A 10 26.36 6.52 39.14
C LEU A 10 25.39 7.52 38.51
N GLY A 11 25.26 7.47 37.18
CA GLY A 11 24.15 8.09 36.48
C GLY A 11 22.88 7.31 36.78
N LEU A 12 22.12 7.74 37.80
CA LEU A 12 20.76 7.28 38.02
C LEU A 12 19.90 7.72 36.82
N LEU A 13 19.74 6.84 35.85
CA LEU A 13 18.64 6.92 34.89
C LEU A 13 17.35 6.57 35.63
N LEU A 14 16.59 7.60 35.99
CA LEU A 14 15.21 7.49 36.45
C LEU A 14 14.36 6.93 35.31
N LEU A 15 14.23 5.60 35.24
CA LEU A 15 13.12 4.97 34.56
C LEU A 15 11.86 5.27 35.37
N ALA A 16 11.03 6.17 34.85
CA ALA A 16 9.70 6.41 35.38
C ALA A 16 8.87 5.12 35.21
N GLY A 17 8.82 4.31 36.27
CA GLY A 17 7.92 3.17 36.33
C GLY A 17 6.48 3.67 36.32
N ALA A 18 5.65 3.13 35.42
CA ALA A 18 4.22 3.36 35.44
C ALA A 18 3.66 2.87 36.78
N SER A 19 3.10 3.77 37.58
CA SER A 19 2.42 3.42 38.82
C SER A 19 0.94 3.16 38.54
N SER A 20 0.46 1.99 38.94
CA SER A 20 -0.98 1.70 39.01
C SER A 20 -1.54 2.35 40.26
N ALA A 21 -2.64 3.11 40.13
CA ALA A 21 -3.30 3.75 41.26
C ALA A 21 -4.72 3.18 41.44
N ALA A 22 -4.98 2.65 42.63
CA ALA A 22 -6.32 2.31 43.08
C ALA A 22 -6.72 3.30 44.18
N SER A 23 -7.91 3.90 44.09
CA SER A 23 -8.50 4.68 45.19
C SER A 23 -9.79 4.02 45.67
N LEU A 24 -9.95 3.94 46.99
CA LEU A 24 -11.08 3.28 47.65
C LEU A 24 -12.00 4.35 48.27
N THR A 25 -13.27 4.39 47.88
CA THR A 25 -14.32 5.11 48.60
C THR A 25 -15.54 4.20 48.79
N ASN A 26 -16.06 4.16 50.01
CA ASN A 26 -17.04 3.17 50.46
C ASN A 26 -18.49 3.65 50.26
N ASN A 27 -19.42 2.71 49.99
CA ASN A 27 -20.90 2.81 49.81
C ASN A 27 -21.51 2.88 48.38
N GLY A 28 -21.22 1.91 47.48
CA GLY A 28 -22.02 1.70 46.26
C GLY A 28 -21.25 1.21 45.02
N GLN A 29 -20.56 0.08 45.15
CA GLN A 29 -19.39 -0.32 44.35
C GLN A 29 -19.60 -0.46 42.82
N ARG A 30 -18.89 0.37 42.05
CA ARG A 30 -18.40 0.07 40.69
C ARG A 30 -16.88 -0.01 40.75
N ILE A 31 -16.30 -1.13 40.34
CA ILE A 31 -14.84 -1.30 40.26
C ILE A 31 -14.41 -0.82 38.88
N SER A 32 -13.53 0.18 38.84
CA SER A 32 -12.90 0.66 37.60
C SER A 32 -11.40 0.50 37.75
N GLU A 33 -10.87 -0.52 37.08
CA GLU A 33 -9.45 -0.81 37.04
C GLU A 33 -8.89 -0.27 35.73
N THR A 34 -7.92 0.64 35.81
CA THR A 34 -7.26 1.19 34.62
C THR A 34 -5.88 0.58 34.53
N LEU A 35 -5.76 -0.48 33.73
CA LEU A 35 -4.45 -1.02 33.35
C LEU A 35 -3.82 -0.12 32.29
N LEU A 36 -2.68 0.48 32.60
CA LEU A 36 -1.82 1.06 31.58
C LEU A 36 -0.99 -0.06 30.95
N LEU A 37 -1.33 -0.41 29.71
CA LEU A 37 -0.56 -1.33 28.89
C LEU A 37 0.48 -0.53 28.12
N THR A 38 1.75 -0.67 28.50
CA THR A 38 2.87 -0.14 27.71
C THR A 38 3.51 -1.32 26.98
N ALA A 39 3.56 -1.23 25.65
CA ALA A 39 4.28 -2.17 24.80
C ALA A 39 5.38 -1.42 24.05
N ASP A 40 6.64 -1.71 24.37
CA ASP A 40 7.79 -1.24 23.60
C ASP A 40 8.04 -2.20 22.44
N ILE A 41 7.89 -1.71 21.21
CA ILE A 41 8.20 -2.47 19.99
C ILE A 41 9.63 -2.10 19.56
N ASP A 42 10.58 -3.00 19.80
CA ASP A 42 11.96 -2.85 19.32
C ASP A 42 12.04 -3.13 17.82
N LEU A 43 12.04 -2.07 17.01
CA LEU A 43 12.20 -2.15 15.55
C LEU A 43 13.64 -2.40 15.10
N SER A 44 14.63 -2.35 16.02
CA SER A 44 16.05 -2.48 15.66
C SER A 44 16.46 -3.90 15.24
N GLN A 45 15.62 -4.91 15.50
CA GLN A 45 15.83 -6.29 15.09
C GLN A 45 15.16 -6.66 13.75
N SER A 46 14.45 -5.72 13.12
CA SER A 46 13.83 -5.96 11.82
C SER A 46 14.90 -5.87 10.72
N MET A 47 15.42 -7.01 10.27
CA MET A 47 16.28 -7.08 9.09
C MET A 47 15.43 -6.74 7.85
N LEU A 48 15.52 -5.50 7.37
CA LEU A 48 14.92 -5.07 6.12
C LEU A 48 15.71 -5.66 4.95
N MET A 49 15.14 -6.64 4.26
CA MET A 49 15.73 -7.14 3.03
C MET A 49 15.43 -6.17 1.87
N PRO A 50 16.41 -5.86 1.01
CA PRO A 50 16.20 -4.94 -0.10
C PRO A 50 15.15 -5.49 -1.07
N LEU A 51 14.05 -4.73 -1.22
CA LEU A 51 13.05 -4.94 -2.25
C LEU A 51 13.28 -3.93 -3.38
N ALA A 52 13.48 -4.41 -4.61
CA ALA A 52 13.49 -3.58 -5.80
C ALA A 52 12.22 -3.83 -6.62
N VAL A 53 11.60 -2.76 -7.11
CA VAL A 53 10.39 -2.83 -7.93
C VAL A 53 10.66 -2.15 -9.26
N ILE A 54 10.47 -2.88 -10.35
CA ILE A 54 10.66 -2.41 -11.71
C ILE A 54 9.28 -2.30 -12.36
N SER A 55 8.95 -1.11 -12.87
CA SER A 55 7.80 -0.93 -13.73
C SER A 55 8.19 -1.14 -15.19
N HIS A 56 7.47 -2.02 -15.87
CA HIS A 56 7.53 -2.18 -17.33
C HIS A 56 6.48 -1.34 -18.05
N THR A 57 5.78 -0.48 -17.29
CA THR A 57 4.72 0.38 -17.79
C THR A 57 5.28 1.78 -18.06
N PRO A 58 4.94 2.41 -19.20
CA PRO A 58 5.30 3.81 -19.44
C PRO A 58 4.80 4.72 -18.31
N SER A 59 5.58 5.76 -17.98
CA SER A 59 5.22 6.73 -16.93
C SER A 59 3.96 7.53 -17.27
N PHE A 60 3.65 7.68 -18.56
CA PHE A 60 2.45 8.35 -19.06
C PHE A 60 1.72 7.42 -20.01
N GLN A 61 0.42 7.27 -19.80
CA GLN A 61 -0.45 6.43 -20.63
C GLN A 61 -1.62 7.27 -21.13
N THR A 62 -1.90 7.21 -22.43
CA THR A 62 -3.13 7.76 -23.00
C THR A 62 -4.17 6.65 -23.06
N ILE A 63 -5.26 6.81 -22.32
CA ILE A 63 -6.33 5.81 -22.24
C ILE A 63 -7.43 6.22 -23.23
N PRO A 64 -7.67 5.44 -24.30
CA PRO A 64 -8.66 5.81 -25.30
C PRO A 64 -10.08 5.63 -24.76
N TRP A 65 -10.96 6.56 -25.16
CA TRP A 65 -12.40 6.44 -24.98
C TRP A 65 -13.02 5.58 -26.09
N ASP A 66 -13.80 4.57 -25.71
CA ASP A 66 -14.62 3.80 -26.61
C ASP A 66 -16.03 4.42 -26.69
N GLY A 67 -16.33 5.05 -27.82
CA GLY A 67 -17.62 5.68 -28.08
C GLY A 67 -18.80 4.71 -28.19
N ALA A 68 -18.56 3.44 -28.53
CA ALA A 68 -19.64 2.45 -28.66
C ALA A 68 -20.13 2.00 -27.29
N THR A 69 -19.20 1.75 -26.37
CA THR A 69 -19.52 1.34 -24.99
C THR A 69 -19.68 2.53 -24.04
N ARG A 70 -19.37 3.76 -24.50
CA ARG A 70 -19.27 4.99 -23.70
C ARG A 70 -18.40 4.79 -22.46
N ARG A 71 -17.22 4.18 -22.64
CA ARG A 71 -16.29 3.89 -21.54
C ARG A 71 -14.84 4.10 -21.94
N PHE A 72 -13.98 4.40 -20.97
CA PHE A 72 -12.55 4.28 -21.18
C PHE A 72 -12.16 2.82 -21.32
N ARG A 73 -11.18 2.55 -22.19
CA ARG A 73 -10.52 1.23 -22.20
C ARG A 73 -9.77 1.01 -20.89
N GLU A 74 -9.54 -0.26 -20.59
CA GLU A 74 -8.77 -0.64 -19.40
C GLU A 74 -7.30 -0.21 -19.56
N MET A 75 -6.73 0.26 -18.46
CA MET A 75 -5.31 0.56 -18.32
C MET A 75 -4.57 -0.62 -17.70
N GLY A 76 -3.30 -0.81 -18.05
CA GLY A 76 -2.45 -1.85 -17.49
C GLY A 76 -1.25 -1.27 -16.75
N ILE A 77 -0.87 -1.92 -15.64
CA ILE A 77 0.40 -1.64 -14.95
C ILE A 77 1.12 -2.97 -14.72
N ALA A 78 2.20 -3.22 -15.48
CA ALA A 78 3.07 -4.36 -15.34
C ALA A 78 4.24 -4.05 -14.38
N LEU A 79 4.39 -4.86 -13.33
CA LEU A 79 5.40 -4.69 -12.29
C LEU A 79 6.17 -6.01 -12.08
N ARG A 80 7.47 -5.86 -11.80
CA ARG A 80 8.37 -6.93 -11.37
C ARG A 80 8.96 -6.56 -10.02
N ALA A 81 8.69 -7.38 -9.00
CA ALA A 81 9.35 -7.28 -7.71
C ALA A 81 10.57 -8.20 -7.69
N LEU A 82 11.67 -7.72 -7.12
CA LEU A 82 12.94 -8.43 -6.96
C LEU A 82 13.36 -8.39 -5.49
N SER A 83 13.70 -9.55 -4.95
CA SER A 83 14.16 -9.70 -3.57
C SER A 83 15.31 -10.71 -3.47
N GLU A 84 16.18 -10.55 -2.48
CA GLU A 84 17.21 -11.54 -2.16
C GLU A 84 16.63 -12.78 -1.45
N SER A 85 15.40 -12.68 -0.94
CA SER A 85 14.68 -13.74 -0.25
C SER A 85 13.21 -13.78 -0.64
N ASN A 86 12.60 -14.97 -0.62
CA ASN A 86 11.16 -15.17 -0.76
C ASN A 86 10.46 -15.45 0.59
N GLY A 87 11.16 -15.32 1.72
CA GLY A 87 10.63 -15.68 3.03
C GLY A 87 9.54 -14.74 3.57
N GLN A 88 9.33 -13.58 2.93
CA GLN A 88 8.32 -12.60 3.31
C GLN A 88 7.28 -12.47 2.18
N PRO A 89 6.00 -12.30 2.53
CA PRO A 89 4.99 -12.00 1.53
C PRO A 89 5.20 -10.58 0.97
N LEU A 90 4.66 -10.33 -0.22
CA LEU A 90 4.66 -9.00 -0.84
C LEU A 90 3.28 -8.39 -0.70
N LEU A 91 3.20 -7.13 -0.31
CA LEU A 91 1.97 -6.36 -0.24
C LEU A 91 1.88 -5.42 -1.44
N LEU A 92 0.71 -5.39 -2.07
CA LEU A 92 0.31 -4.37 -3.04
C LEU A 92 -0.85 -3.57 -2.44
N ASP A 93 -0.65 -2.26 -2.33
CA ASP A 93 -1.61 -1.31 -1.82
C ASP A 93 -2.00 -0.29 -2.90
N ILE A 94 -3.30 -0.07 -3.07
CA ILE A 94 -3.82 1.11 -3.75
C ILE A 94 -3.93 2.22 -2.70
N LEU A 95 -3.04 3.22 -2.77
CA LEU A 95 -3.00 4.32 -1.80
C LEU A 95 -3.99 5.42 -2.16
N SER A 96 -4.05 5.78 -3.43
CA SER A 96 -5.01 6.75 -3.93
C SER A 96 -5.23 6.59 -5.42
N ASP A 97 -6.40 7.03 -5.86
CA ASP A 97 -6.76 7.15 -7.26
C ASP A 97 -7.61 8.38 -7.43
N ASN A 98 -7.32 9.11 -8.50
CA ASN A 98 -8.14 10.23 -8.89
C ASN A 98 -8.01 10.49 -10.39
N TYR A 99 -9.06 11.07 -10.95
CA TYR A 99 -8.93 11.82 -12.18
C TYR A 99 -9.92 12.97 -12.22
N VAL A 100 -9.55 13.99 -12.98
CA VAL A 100 -10.33 15.19 -13.20
C VAL A 100 -10.55 15.33 -14.69
N CYS A 101 -11.80 15.46 -15.10
CA CYS A 101 -12.17 15.78 -16.47
C CYS A 101 -12.50 17.26 -16.62
N ALA A 102 -12.15 17.85 -17.75
CA ALA A 102 -12.48 19.21 -18.11
C ALA A 102 -12.95 19.28 -19.57
N SER A 103 -13.98 20.08 -19.82
CA SER A 103 -14.42 20.43 -21.17
C SER A 103 -13.48 21.50 -21.75
N VAL A 104 -13.02 21.31 -22.99
CA VAL A 104 -12.19 22.28 -23.73
C VAL A 104 -13.02 23.24 -24.59
N SER A 105 -14.35 23.30 -24.42
CA SER A 105 -15.19 24.22 -25.21
C SER A 105 -14.97 25.68 -24.80
N PRO A 106 -14.58 26.59 -25.74
CA PRO A 106 -14.39 28.01 -25.44
C PRO A 106 -15.70 28.76 -25.08
N GLN A 107 -16.87 28.14 -25.33
CA GLN A 107 -18.17 28.67 -24.88
C GLN A 107 -18.57 28.18 -23.48
N ALA A 108 -17.89 27.16 -22.95
CA ALA A 108 -18.14 26.61 -21.63
C ALA A 108 -17.15 27.21 -20.63
N ASN A 109 -17.47 28.41 -20.12
CA ASN A 109 -16.74 29.03 -19.00
C ASN A 109 -16.97 28.29 -17.65
N ALA A 110 -17.39 27.03 -17.70
CA ALA A 110 -17.67 26.19 -16.55
C ALA A 110 -16.62 25.08 -16.52
N GLN A 111 -15.65 25.21 -15.62
CA GLN A 111 -14.92 24.05 -15.13
C GLN A 111 -15.96 23.13 -14.48
N VAL A 112 -16.43 22.13 -15.23
CA VAL A 112 -17.19 21.05 -14.61
C VAL A 112 -16.15 20.19 -13.92
N ALA A 113 -15.79 20.58 -12.70
CA ALA A 113 -14.91 19.79 -11.84
C ALA A 113 -15.69 18.54 -11.45
N PHE A 114 -15.53 17.47 -12.22
CA PHE A 114 -16.16 16.19 -11.95
C PHE A 114 -15.45 15.49 -10.78
N SER A 115 -15.49 16.08 -9.59
CA SER A 115 -14.89 15.52 -8.36
C SER A 115 -15.68 14.33 -7.81
N ALA A 116 -16.84 13.99 -8.39
CA ALA A 116 -17.69 12.87 -8.00
C ALA A 116 -17.27 11.52 -8.63
N ILE A 117 -16.16 11.45 -9.36
CA ILE A 117 -15.81 10.28 -10.17
C ILE A 117 -14.97 9.23 -9.41
N ASN A 118 -14.38 9.54 -8.26
CA ASN A 118 -13.35 8.68 -7.64
C ASN A 118 -13.86 7.40 -6.94
N GLU A 119 -15.16 7.09 -6.99
CA GLU A 119 -15.73 5.92 -6.29
C GLU A 119 -15.84 4.65 -7.16
N GLY A 120 -15.48 4.73 -8.45
CA GLY A 120 -15.75 3.65 -9.42
C GLY A 120 -14.55 2.78 -9.84
N TYR A 121 -13.34 3.03 -9.32
CA TYR A 121 -12.16 2.30 -9.77
C TYR A 121 -12.21 0.83 -9.34
N ARG A 122 -11.83 -0.04 -10.26
CA ARG A 122 -11.67 -1.48 -10.00
C ARG A 122 -10.31 -1.94 -10.51
N TYR A 123 -9.68 -2.80 -9.74
CA TYR A 123 -8.36 -3.32 -10.03
C TYR A 123 -8.39 -4.84 -10.04
N SER A 124 -7.98 -5.47 -11.14
CA SER A 124 -7.72 -6.92 -11.17
C SER A 124 -6.22 -7.13 -11.06
N VAL A 125 -5.80 -7.83 -10.01
CA VAL A 125 -4.40 -8.24 -9.81
C VAL A 125 -4.23 -9.56 -10.52
N GLU A 126 -3.26 -9.65 -11.43
CA GLU A 126 -3.01 -10.81 -12.26
C GLU A 126 -1.58 -11.32 -12.09
N VAL A 127 -1.44 -12.64 -11.98
CA VAL A 127 -0.14 -13.33 -11.96
C VAL A 127 -0.20 -14.44 -13.01
N ALA A 128 0.81 -14.51 -13.87
CA ALA A 128 0.86 -15.48 -14.98
C ALA A 128 -0.44 -15.50 -15.84
N GLY A 129 -1.03 -14.31 -16.06
CA GLY A 129 -2.25 -14.13 -16.86
C GLY A 129 -3.55 -14.58 -16.18
N ARG A 130 -3.54 -14.85 -14.86
CA ARG A 130 -4.75 -15.21 -14.10
C ARG A 130 -5.02 -14.17 -13.02
N SER A 131 -6.29 -13.77 -12.89
CA SER A 131 -6.72 -12.90 -11.80
C SER A 131 -6.61 -13.64 -10.46
N VAL A 132 -5.87 -13.06 -9.52
CA VAL A 132 -5.65 -13.59 -8.17
C VAL A 132 -6.34 -12.75 -7.10
N ALA A 133 -6.69 -11.50 -7.41
CA ALA A 133 -7.46 -10.63 -6.53
C ALA A 133 -8.21 -9.53 -7.30
N THR A 134 -9.26 -9.01 -6.68
CA THR A 134 -9.95 -7.80 -7.13
C THR A 134 -9.95 -6.76 -6.01
N LEU A 135 -9.41 -5.58 -6.29
CA LEU A 135 -9.39 -4.42 -5.40
C LEU A 135 -10.34 -3.34 -5.94
N ARG A 136 -10.76 -2.41 -5.07
CA ARG A 136 -11.67 -1.33 -5.45
C ARG A 136 -11.51 -0.11 -4.53
N SER A 137 -11.73 1.08 -5.08
CA SER A 137 -11.86 2.30 -4.29
C SER A 137 -13.06 2.20 -3.35
N GLY A 138 -12.90 2.63 -2.10
CA GLY A 138 -13.92 2.48 -1.06
C GLY A 138 -14.13 1.04 -0.56
N GLY A 139 -13.27 0.09 -0.91
CA GLY A 139 -13.34 -1.29 -0.43
C GLY A 139 -11.99 -1.89 -0.09
N VAL A 140 -11.75 -3.15 -0.50
CA VAL A 140 -10.46 -3.80 -0.30
C VAL A 140 -9.46 -3.13 -1.25
N THR A 141 -8.42 -2.51 -0.68
CA THR A 141 -7.37 -1.80 -1.40
C THR A 141 -6.01 -2.48 -1.34
N ARG A 142 -5.91 -3.60 -0.60
CA ARG A 142 -4.67 -4.35 -0.39
C ARG A 142 -4.78 -5.77 -0.92
N HIS A 143 -3.74 -6.24 -1.59
CA HIS A 143 -3.50 -7.66 -1.88
C HIS A 143 -2.18 -8.10 -1.27
N THR A 144 -2.16 -9.34 -0.76
CA THR A 144 -0.95 -10.00 -0.26
C THR A 144 -0.60 -11.14 -1.21
N PHE A 145 0.61 -11.10 -1.76
CA PHE A 145 1.22 -12.20 -2.47
C PHE A 145 2.00 -13.08 -1.49
N GLU A 146 1.72 -14.37 -1.50
CA GLU A 146 2.36 -15.34 -0.61
C GLU A 146 3.80 -15.65 -1.03
N ALA A 147 4.62 -16.02 -0.04
CA ALA A 147 6.03 -16.42 -0.22
C ALA A 147 6.23 -17.47 -1.34
N ALA A 148 5.27 -18.39 -1.50
CA ALA A 148 5.33 -19.45 -2.51
C ALA A 148 5.14 -18.95 -3.95
N GLN A 149 4.67 -17.72 -4.17
CA GLN A 149 4.45 -17.17 -5.51
C GLN A 149 5.73 -16.60 -6.14
N TRP A 150 6.76 -16.38 -5.34
CA TRP A 150 8.08 -15.95 -5.83
C TRP A 150 8.76 -17.07 -6.60
N GLN A 151 9.42 -16.72 -7.70
CA GLN A 151 10.19 -17.63 -8.53
C GLN A 151 11.68 -17.32 -8.40
N TYR A 152 12.54 -18.34 -8.32
CA TYR A 152 13.97 -18.11 -8.30
C TYR A 152 14.48 -17.83 -9.71
N SER A 153 15.19 -16.72 -9.89
CA SER A 153 15.65 -16.25 -11.20
C SER A 153 16.73 -17.13 -11.81
N GLY A 154 17.51 -17.85 -10.99
CA GLY A 154 18.51 -18.86 -11.36
C GLY A 154 19.49 -18.47 -12.47
N ALA A 155 19.02 -18.54 -13.71
CA ALA A 155 19.76 -18.31 -14.95
C ALA A 155 19.58 -16.93 -15.58
N LEU A 156 18.77 -16.03 -15.01
CA LEU A 156 18.62 -14.66 -15.53
C LEU A 156 19.90 -13.84 -15.33
N SER A 157 20.18 -12.94 -16.29
CA SER A 157 21.36 -12.07 -16.29
C SER A 157 21.09 -10.70 -15.66
N GLY A 158 22.14 -9.97 -15.31
CA GLY A 158 22.03 -8.58 -14.83
C GLY A 158 21.49 -8.47 -13.41
N VAL A 159 20.70 -7.41 -13.15
CA VAL A 159 20.18 -7.06 -11.80
C VAL A 159 19.23 -8.11 -11.21
N GLU A 160 18.79 -9.06 -12.01
CA GLU A 160 17.86 -10.14 -11.66
C GLU A 160 18.58 -11.41 -11.25
N ARG A 161 19.88 -11.55 -11.52
CA ARG A 161 20.64 -12.78 -11.27
C ARG A 161 20.66 -13.14 -9.79
N HIS A 162 20.41 -14.42 -9.48
CA HIS A 162 20.39 -14.98 -8.11
C HIS A 162 19.38 -14.30 -7.17
N LYS A 163 18.27 -13.80 -7.70
CA LYS A 163 17.18 -13.18 -6.92
C LYS A 163 15.89 -14.00 -7.02
N TYR A 164 14.97 -13.70 -6.11
CA TYR A 164 13.58 -14.10 -6.26
C TYR A 164 12.82 -13.00 -7.00
N LEU A 165 11.99 -13.40 -7.96
CA LEU A 165 11.18 -12.53 -8.79
C LEU A 165 9.69 -12.84 -8.62
N LEU A 166 8.88 -11.79 -8.65
CA LEU A 166 7.43 -11.88 -8.76
C LEU A 166 6.95 -10.90 -9.81
N ASP A 167 6.44 -11.44 -10.91
CA ASP A 167 5.82 -10.68 -11.99
C ASP A 167 4.31 -10.63 -11.78
N PHE A 168 3.75 -9.43 -11.77
CA PHE A 168 2.32 -9.23 -11.66
C PHE A 168 1.85 -8.05 -12.50
N PHE A 169 0.59 -8.11 -12.89
CA PHE A 169 -0.07 -7.12 -13.70
C PHE A 169 -1.29 -6.58 -12.95
N LEU A 170 -1.44 -5.27 -12.91
CA LEU A 170 -2.61 -4.60 -12.38
C LEU A 170 -3.43 -4.07 -13.54
N LYS A 171 -4.59 -4.68 -13.78
CA LYS A 171 -5.58 -4.19 -14.73
C LYS A 171 -6.46 -3.17 -14.04
N VAL A 172 -6.47 -1.94 -14.53
CA VAL A 172 -7.22 -0.82 -13.94
C VAL A 172 -8.42 -0.50 -14.82
N THR A 173 -9.60 -0.63 -14.23
CA THR A 173 -10.86 -0.18 -14.83
C THR A 173 -11.22 1.17 -14.23
N LEU A 174 -11.31 2.19 -15.08
CA LEU A 174 -11.72 3.53 -14.68
C LEU A 174 -13.24 3.57 -14.39
N PRO A 175 -13.67 4.45 -13.47
CA PRO A 175 -15.09 4.76 -13.23
C PRO A 175 -15.86 5.10 -14.50
N ASP A 176 -17.13 4.68 -14.56
CA ASP A 176 -18.05 5.01 -15.65
C ASP A 176 -18.58 6.44 -15.48
N ILE A 177 -18.29 7.30 -16.47
CA ILE A 177 -18.67 8.71 -16.45
C ILE A 177 -19.63 9.10 -17.58
N ALA A 178 -20.19 8.10 -18.27
CA ALA A 178 -20.97 8.32 -19.48
C ALA A 178 -22.13 9.31 -19.26
N GLN A 179 -22.76 9.28 -18.08
CA GLN A 179 -23.93 10.12 -17.75
C GLN A 179 -23.56 11.54 -17.31
N GLN A 180 -22.29 11.77 -16.98
CA GLN A 180 -21.78 13.04 -16.49
C GLN A 180 -21.21 13.90 -17.63
N LEU A 181 -20.91 13.31 -18.78
CA LEU A 181 -20.38 14.04 -19.93
C LEU A 181 -21.42 15.03 -20.48
N PRO A 182 -21.00 16.26 -20.85
CA PRO A 182 -21.91 17.26 -21.41
C PRO A 182 -22.43 16.84 -22.79
N GLU A 183 -23.76 16.87 -22.96
CA GLU A 183 -24.45 16.70 -24.24
C GLU A 183 -24.49 18.04 -25.03
N PRO A 184 -24.26 18.07 -26.36
CA PRO A 184 -23.29 17.34 -27.15
C PRO A 184 -22.15 18.26 -27.69
N ARG A 185 -20.98 17.67 -28.01
CA ARG A 185 -19.82 18.21 -28.80
C ARG A 185 -18.66 18.89 -28.06
N ALA A 186 -18.63 18.96 -26.74
CA ALA A 186 -17.41 19.41 -26.09
C ALA A 186 -16.38 18.27 -26.10
N ALA A 187 -15.19 18.53 -26.64
CA ALA A 187 -14.05 17.68 -26.34
C ALA A 187 -13.80 17.73 -24.82
N VAL A 188 -13.60 16.57 -24.22
CA VAL A 188 -13.33 16.43 -22.78
C VAL A 188 -11.96 15.80 -22.65
N THR A 189 -11.10 16.43 -21.86
CA THR A 189 -9.80 15.90 -21.49
C THR A 189 -9.86 15.47 -20.03
N CYS A 190 -9.35 14.29 -19.73
CA CYS A 190 -9.32 13.74 -18.38
C CYS A 190 -7.87 13.42 -18.00
N ASP A 191 -7.42 13.95 -16.87
CA ASP A 191 -6.07 13.77 -16.33
C ASP A 191 -6.16 13.27 -14.90
N GLY A 192 -5.28 12.35 -14.53
CA GLY A 192 -5.35 11.70 -13.23
C GLY A 192 -4.15 10.83 -12.93
N GLN A 193 -4.17 10.21 -11.76
CA GLN A 193 -3.13 9.30 -11.32
C GLN A 193 -3.69 8.19 -10.43
N VAL A 194 -2.99 7.06 -10.44
CA VAL A 194 -3.16 5.98 -9.47
C VAL A 194 -1.83 5.83 -8.74
N VAL A 195 -1.87 5.90 -7.42
CA VAL A 195 -0.71 5.76 -6.55
C VAL A 195 -0.74 4.38 -5.91
N LEU A 196 0.30 3.61 -6.18
CA LEU A 196 0.49 2.26 -5.68
C LEU A 196 1.65 2.22 -4.69
N MET A 197 1.56 1.36 -3.69
CA MET A 197 2.69 0.99 -2.85
C MET A 197 2.90 -0.51 -2.90
N VAL A 198 4.17 -0.90 -3.08
CA VAL A 198 4.61 -2.28 -3.05
C VAL A 198 5.61 -2.41 -1.92
N SER A 199 5.35 -3.29 -0.96
CA SER A 199 6.17 -3.40 0.26
C SER A 199 6.21 -4.83 0.78
N THR A 200 7.13 -5.12 1.70
CA THR A 200 7.12 -6.34 2.52
C THR A 200 6.69 -5.97 3.94
N PRO A 201 5.87 -6.78 4.63
CA PRO A 201 5.53 -6.48 6.01
C PRO A 201 6.77 -6.55 6.90
N LEU A 202 6.80 -5.73 7.93
CA LEU A 202 7.77 -5.87 9.01
C LEU A 202 7.45 -7.18 9.75
N ALA A 203 8.42 -8.07 9.85
CA ALA A 203 8.27 -9.27 10.66
C ALA A 203 8.05 -8.83 12.12
N GLY A 204 6.83 -9.02 12.64
CA GLY A 204 6.61 -8.98 14.09
C GLY A 204 7.30 -10.17 14.74
N PRO A 205 7.69 -10.10 16.03
CA PRO A 205 8.22 -11.25 16.74
C PRO A 205 7.22 -12.41 16.61
N ALA A 206 7.69 -13.56 16.15
CA ALA A 206 6.89 -14.77 16.06
C ALA A 206 6.25 -15.00 17.43
N SER A 207 4.92 -14.96 17.48
CA SER A 207 4.18 -15.44 18.64
C SER A 207 4.39 -16.95 18.71
N THR A 208 5.46 -17.39 19.35
CA THR A 208 5.53 -18.75 19.87
C THR A 208 4.45 -18.84 20.95
N GLY A 209 3.40 -19.60 20.69
CA GLY A 209 2.48 -20.03 21.73
C GLY A 209 1.93 -21.41 21.38
N PRO A 210 1.34 -22.12 22.35
CA PRO A 210 1.47 -22.01 23.81
C PRO A 210 2.58 -22.93 24.37
#